data_AF-A0A1Z4EWJ8-F1
#
_entry.id   AF-A0A1Z4EWJ8-F1
#
_cell.length_a   1.000
_cell.length_b   1.000
_cell.length_c   1.000
_cell.angle_alpha   90.00
_cell.angle_beta   90.00
_cell.angle_gamma   90.00
#
_symmetry.space_group_name_H-M   'P 1'
#
loop_
_entity.id
_entity.type
_entity.pdbx_description
1 polymer ?
#
loop_
_entity_poly.entity_id
_entity_poly.type
_entity_poly.pdbx_seq_one_letter_code
_entity_poly.pdbx_strand_id
1 'polypeptide(L)'
;MRGPNGPGHPPSEPVIAERLRTEATNWINGVSLQSSRIAQAFRNRHSSHVDFQALEIDLHFFLIAVFRLRRCVERVSNRVRGLSVPLTARVGVFDDAIPSLRRLRNVSEHIDEYNLDEGRDSQVSRIQVQTWYLDTAEGGGLIWGWLGERLDVEQTHEAALLLYRGFLADVDTWIGTARAGSDSLSADHPADTSAMSDPADIETA
;
A
#
# COMPACT_ATOMS: atom_id res chain seq x y z
N MET A 1 27.26 -6.29 29.05
CA MET A 1 27.18 -7.03 27.77
C MET A 1 26.18 -6.33 26.86
N ARG A 2 26.65 -5.53 25.89
CA ARG A 2 25.85 -4.98 24.78
C ARG A 2 26.27 -5.75 23.53
N GLY A 3 25.32 -6.38 22.84
CA GLY A 3 25.56 -7.09 21.58
C GLY A 3 25.91 -6.14 20.43
N PRO A 4 26.50 -6.67 19.34
CA PRO A 4 27.05 -5.88 18.24
C PRO A 4 25.96 -5.50 17.25
N ASN A 5 25.18 -4.45 17.53
CA ASN A 5 24.33 -3.82 16.52
C ASN A 5 25.10 -2.66 15.89
N GLY A 6 25.91 -2.97 14.88
CA GLY A 6 26.34 -1.94 13.92
C GLY A 6 25.11 -1.33 13.23
N PRO A 7 25.19 -0.09 12.70
CA PRO A 7 24.08 0.50 11.96
C PRO A 7 23.77 -0.39 10.76
N GLY A 8 22.66 -1.11 10.82
CA GLY A 8 22.24 -2.00 9.73
C GLY A 8 22.13 -1.21 8.45
N HIS A 9 22.81 -1.66 7.38
CA HIS A 9 22.68 -1.07 6.07
C HIS A 9 21.19 -0.99 5.68
N PRO A 10 20.73 0.12 5.09
CA PRO A 10 19.36 0.22 4.63
C PRO A 10 19.08 -0.90 3.62
N PRO A 11 17.87 -1.50 3.65
CA PRO A 11 17.52 -2.58 2.73
C PRO A 11 17.64 -2.10 1.28
N SER A 12 18.07 -2.98 0.39
CA SER A 12 18.16 -2.69 -1.05
C SER A 12 16.78 -2.46 -1.67
N GLU A 13 16.73 -1.77 -2.81
CA GLU A 13 15.47 -1.48 -3.50
C GLU A 13 14.63 -2.75 -3.80
N PRO A 14 15.19 -3.87 -4.27
CA PRO A 14 14.41 -5.10 -4.47
C PRO A 14 13.81 -5.66 -3.18
N VAL A 15 14.53 -5.56 -2.06
CA VAL A 15 14.03 -6.01 -0.75
C VAL A 15 12.90 -5.10 -0.27
N ILE A 16 12.99 -3.79 -0.51
CA ILE A 16 11.92 -2.84 -0.19
C ILE A 16 10.68 -3.14 -1.02
N ALA A 17 10.84 -3.33 -2.34
CA ALA A 17 9.74 -3.65 -3.25
C ALA A 17 9.01 -4.92 -2.81
N GLU A 18 9.74 -6.00 -2.50
CA GLU A 18 9.14 -7.28 -2.10
C GLU A 18 8.41 -7.21 -0.75
N ARG A 19 9.01 -6.55 0.25
CA ARG A 19 8.38 -6.38 1.57
C ARG A 19 7.09 -5.57 1.48
N LEU A 20 7.12 -4.45 0.74
CA LEU A 20 5.94 -3.62 0.58
C LEU A 20 4.91 -4.24 -0.37
N ARG A 21 5.32 -5.12 -1.30
CA ARG A 21 4.41 -5.96 -2.08
C ARG A 21 3.62 -6.91 -1.19
N THR A 22 4.31 -7.61 -0.29
CA THR A 22 3.68 -8.52 0.68
C THR A 22 2.70 -7.75 1.59
N GLU A 23 3.14 -6.61 2.11
CA GLU A 23 2.32 -5.75 2.96
C GLU A 23 1.08 -5.21 2.20
N ALA A 24 1.24 -4.77 0.95
CA ALA A 24 0.13 -4.32 0.11
C ALA A 24 -0.89 -5.45 -0.14
N THR A 25 -0.44 -6.69 -0.33
CA THR A 25 -1.31 -7.87 -0.45
C THR A 25 -2.15 -8.08 0.81
N ASN A 26 -1.57 -7.92 2.00
CA ASN A 26 -2.32 -8.01 3.25
C ASN A 26 -3.40 -6.92 3.34
N TRP A 27 -3.06 -5.70 2.96
CA TRP A 27 -4.01 -4.59 3.02
C TRP A 27 -5.13 -4.69 2.00
N ILE A 28 -4.89 -5.10 0.75
CA ILE A 28 -5.99 -5.30 -0.23
C ILE A 28 -6.92 -6.45 0.18
N ASN A 29 -6.39 -7.49 0.83
CA ASN A 29 -7.21 -8.53 1.43
C ASN A 29 -8.09 -7.96 2.56
N GLY A 30 -7.52 -7.09 3.39
CA GLY A 30 -8.26 -6.35 4.43
C GLY A 30 -9.38 -5.48 3.84
N VAL A 31 -9.09 -4.72 2.78
CA VAL A 31 -10.09 -3.91 2.06
C VAL A 31 -11.23 -4.80 1.55
N SER A 32 -10.92 -5.91 0.88
CA SER A 32 -11.91 -6.80 0.28
C SER A 32 -12.77 -7.51 1.34
N LEU A 33 -12.15 -7.92 2.44
CA LEU A 33 -12.84 -8.53 3.58
C LEU A 33 -13.83 -7.54 4.21
N GLN A 34 -13.38 -6.32 4.50
CA GLN A 34 -14.23 -5.32 5.16
C GLN A 34 -15.34 -4.82 4.25
N SER A 35 -15.04 -4.56 2.96
CA SER A 35 -16.07 -4.24 1.96
C SER A 35 -17.19 -5.29 1.94
N SER A 36 -16.82 -6.58 1.93
CA SER A 36 -17.77 -7.70 1.94
C SER A 36 -18.62 -7.74 3.22
N ARG A 37 -18.00 -7.55 4.39
CA ARG A 37 -18.69 -7.52 5.70
C ARG A 37 -19.66 -6.36 5.80
N ILE A 38 -19.23 -5.16 5.41
CA ILE A 38 -20.05 -3.94 5.37
C ILE A 38 -21.26 -4.15 4.46
N ALA A 39 -21.03 -4.63 3.24
CA ALA A 39 -22.11 -4.86 2.28
C ALA A 39 -23.11 -5.92 2.77
N GLN A 40 -22.64 -6.98 3.42
CA GLN A 40 -23.50 -8.00 4.03
C GLN A 40 -24.32 -7.43 5.19
N ALA A 41 -23.68 -6.70 6.09
CA ALA A 41 -24.34 -6.09 7.24
C ALA A 41 -25.42 -5.10 6.82
N PHE A 42 -25.14 -4.27 5.81
CA PHE A 42 -26.09 -3.31 5.25
C PHE A 42 -27.33 -3.98 4.63
N ARG A 43 -27.13 -5.04 3.82
CA ARG A 43 -28.24 -5.78 3.20
C ARG A 43 -29.14 -6.48 4.21
N ASN A 44 -28.56 -6.97 5.30
CA ASN A 44 -29.29 -7.72 6.32
C ASN A 44 -30.14 -6.84 7.25
N ARG A 45 -30.19 -5.52 7.04
CA ARG A 45 -30.99 -4.53 7.79
C ARG A 45 -30.87 -4.71 9.30
N HIS A 46 -29.74 -4.23 9.84
CA HIS A 46 -29.35 -4.20 11.26
C HIS A 46 -30.53 -4.30 12.23
N SER A 47 -30.72 -5.47 12.84
CA SER A 47 -31.85 -5.74 13.73
C SER A 47 -31.53 -5.44 15.20
N SER A 48 -30.26 -5.15 15.53
CA SER A 48 -29.80 -4.82 16.89
C SER A 48 -28.77 -3.69 16.95
N HIS A 49 -28.62 -3.08 18.13
CA HIS A 49 -27.56 -2.08 18.40
C HIS A 49 -26.14 -2.65 18.25
N VAL A 50 -25.95 -3.94 18.53
CA VAL A 50 -24.64 -4.61 18.38
C VAL A 50 -24.22 -4.67 16.91
N ASP A 51 -25.18 -4.89 16.00
CA ASP A 51 -24.91 -4.92 14.56
C ASP A 51 -24.50 -3.55 14.01
N PHE A 52 -24.96 -2.48 14.65
CA PHE A 52 -24.62 -1.11 14.26
C PHE A 52 -23.21 -0.72 14.73
N GLN A 53 -22.83 -1.09 15.95
CA GLN A 53 -21.45 -0.88 16.45
C GLN A 53 -20.43 -1.71 15.67
N ALA A 54 -20.77 -2.97 15.35
CA ALA A 54 -19.91 -3.81 14.52
C ALA A 54 -19.68 -3.21 13.13
N LEU A 55 -20.73 -2.62 12.53
CA LEU A 55 -20.62 -1.94 11.24
C LEU A 55 -19.70 -0.71 11.33
N GLU A 56 -19.84 0.12 12.36
CA GLU A 56 -18.97 1.28 12.57
C GLU A 56 -17.50 0.86 12.67
N ILE A 57 -17.22 -0.19 13.45
CA ILE A 57 -15.88 -0.77 13.56
C ILE A 57 -15.37 -1.22 12.18
N ASP A 58 -16.18 -1.95 11.42
CA ASP A 58 -15.79 -2.45 10.10
C ASP A 58 -15.53 -1.28 9.11
N LEU A 59 -16.29 -0.18 9.17
CA LEU A 59 -16.07 1.03 8.38
C LEU A 59 -14.73 1.71 8.72
N HIS A 60 -14.38 1.84 10.00
CA HIS A 60 -13.08 2.37 10.40
C HIS A 60 -11.91 1.45 10.01
N PHE A 61 -12.07 0.13 10.14
CA PHE A 61 -11.06 -0.83 9.68
C PHE A 61 -10.90 -0.81 8.15
N PHE A 62 -11.99 -0.67 7.41
CA PHE A 62 -11.96 -0.48 5.95
C PHE A 62 -11.14 0.77 5.59
N LEU A 63 -11.44 1.91 6.20
CA LEU A 63 -10.71 3.17 6.00
C LEU A 63 -9.19 3.03 6.28
N ILE A 64 -8.84 2.36 7.38
CA ILE A 64 -7.43 2.09 7.72
C ILE A 64 -6.78 1.19 6.65
N ALA A 65 -7.44 0.11 6.24
CA ALA A 65 -6.89 -0.83 5.27
C ALA A 65 -6.64 -0.15 3.90
N VAL A 66 -7.61 0.63 3.43
CA VAL A 66 -7.52 1.42 2.19
C VAL A 66 -6.32 2.38 2.25
N PHE A 67 -6.20 3.14 3.34
CA PHE A 67 -5.10 4.09 3.49
C PHE A 67 -3.74 3.40 3.62
N ARG A 68 -3.67 2.25 4.31
CA ARG A 68 -2.42 1.47 4.46
C ARG A 68 -1.95 0.89 3.13
N LEU A 69 -2.85 0.38 2.30
CA LEU A 69 -2.54 -0.02 0.92
C LEU A 69 -1.93 1.14 0.12
N ARG A 70 -2.62 2.30 0.10
CA ARG A 70 -2.13 3.50 -0.58
C ARG A 70 -0.74 3.91 -0.09
N ARG A 71 -0.51 3.88 1.22
CA ARG A 71 0.79 4.19 1.82
C ARG A 71 1.88 3.19 1.44
N CYS A 72 1.59 1.90 1.31
CA CYS A 72 2.57 0.93 0.83
C CYS A 72 3.05 1.27 -0.59
N VAL A 73 2.12 1.56 -1.50
CA VAL A 73 2.45 1.92 -2.88
C VAL A 73 3.27 3.21 -2.94
N GLU A 74 2.86 4.25 -2.21
CA GLU A 74 3.64 5.50 -2.09
C GLU A 74 5.05 5.25 -1.55
N ARG A 75 5.21 4.37 -0.56
CA ARG A 75 6.51 4.08 0.03
C ARG A 75 7.45 3.35 -0.94
N VAL A 76 6.92 2.54 -1.86
CA VAL A 76 7.70 1.96 -2.96
C VAL A 76 8.09 3.07 -3.95
N SER A 77 7.12 3.89 -4.37
CA SER A 77 7.35 5.03 -5.28
C SER A 77 8.51 5.92 -4.80
N ASN A 78 8.56 6.21 -3.51
CA ASN A 78 9.57 7.10 -2.92
C ASN A 78 10.95 6.44 -2.70
N ARG A 79 11.05 5.11 -2.79
CA ARG A 79 12.28 4.37 -2.42
C ARG A 79 12.86 3.50 -3.51
N VAL A 80 12.12 3.25 -4.58
CA VAL A 80 12.58 2.43 -5.71
C VAL A 80 12.59 3.31 -6.95
N ARG A 81 13.78 3.74 -7.39
CA ARG A 81 13.91 4.79 -8.42
C ARG A 81 13.18 4.46 -9.72
N GLY A 82 13.29 3.21 -10.17
CA GLY A 82 12.64 2.72 -11.39
C GLY A 82 11.11 2.67 -11.33
N LEU A 83 10.51 2.77 -10.14
CA LEU A 83 9.07 2.73 -9.92
C LEU A 83 8.46 4.08 -9.53
N SER A 84 9.28 5.11 -9.33
CA SER A 84 8.82 6.39 -8.78
C SER A 84 7.76 7.07 -9.65
N VAL A 85 8.03 7.21 -10.95
CA VAL A 85 7.08 7.86 -11.88
C VAL A 85 5.77 7.09 -12.03
N PRO A 86 5.75 5.79 -12.40
CA PRO A 86 4.49 5.08 -12.61
C PRO A 86 3.66 4.95 -11.33
N LEU A 87 4.29 4.68 -10.17
CA LEU A 87 3.54 4.54 -8.93
C LEU A 87 3.04 5.88 -8.38
N THR A 88 3.75 6.99 -8.59
CA THR A 88 3.24 8.32 -8.25
C THR A 88 1.98 8.65 -9.05
N ALA A 89 1.97 8.35 -10.35
CA ALA A 89 0.80 8.54 -11.19
C ALA A 89 -0.40 7.71 -10.71
N ARG A 90 -0.18 6.43 -10.34
CA ARG A 90 -1.25 5.56 -9.81
C ARG A 90 -1.80 6.05 -8.47
N VAL A 91 -0.93 6.49 -7.57
CA VAL A 91 -1.35 7.08 -6.29
C VAL A 91 -2.16 8.34 -6.53
N GLY A 92 -1.80 9.17 -7.51
CA GLY A 92 -2.58 10.35 -7.91
C GLY A 92 -3.99 9.99 -8.38
N VAL A 93 -4.12 9.06 -9.33
CA VAL A 93 -5.43 8.58 -9.82
C VAL A 93 -6.29 8.01 -8.69
N PHE A 94 -5.68 7.30 -7.75
CA PHE A 94 -6.38 6.76 -6.59
C PHE A 94 -6.83 7.84 -5.61
N ASP A 95 -5.96 8.82 -5.30
CA ASP A 95 -6.29 9.94 -4.42
C ASP A 95 -7.42 10.81 -5.03
N ASP A 96 -7.44 10.98 -6.36
CA ASP A 96 -8.50 11.70 -7.09
C ASP A 96 -9.84 10.95 -7.05
N ALA A 97 -9.81 9.60 -7.06
CA ALA A 97 -11.00 8.78 -6.95
C ALA A 97 -11.65 8.84 -5.55
N ILE A 98 -10.86 9.11 -4.50
CA ILE A 98 -11.31 9.11 -3.11
C ILE A 98 -10.74 10.35 -2.37
N PRO A 99 -11.16 11.57 -2.73
CA PRO A 99 -10.54 12.80 -2.26
C PRO A 99 -10.65 12.99 -0.74
N SER A 100 -11.71 12.44 -0.13
CA SER A 100 -11.98 12.52 1.31
C SER A 100 -11.13 11.56 2.15
N LEU A 101 -10.46 10.57 1.55
CA LEU A 101 -9.76 9.48 2.26
C LEU A 101 -8.77 10.01 3.29
N ARG A 102 -7.95 11.00 2.91
CA ARG A 102 -6.92 11.56 3.79
C ARG A 102 -7.53 12.24 5.01
N ARG A 103 -8.60 13.01 4.80
CA ARG A 103 -9.30 13.74 5.88
C ARG A 103 -9.94 12.75 6.85
N LEU A 104 -10.74 11.83 6.33
CA LEU A 104 -11.41 10.79 7.11
C LEU A 104 -10.40 9.99 7.94
N ARG A 105 -9.32 9.53 7.32
CA ARG A 105 -8.28 8.74 8.01
C ARG A 105 -7.57 9.55 9.09
N ASN A 106 -7.23 10.81 8.83
CA ASN A 106 -6.52 11.65 9.81
C ASN A 106 -7.37 11.88 11.06
N VAL A 107 -8.66 12.16 10.89
CA VAL A 107 -9.56 12.31 12.03
C VAL A 107 -9.77 10.97 12.74
N SER A 108 -9.88 9.85 12.00
CA SER A 108 -10.01 8.52 12.59
C SER A 108 -8.81 8.08 13.44
N GLU A 109 -7.58 8.45 13.06
CA GLU A 109 -6.37 8.08 13.81
C GLU A 109 -6.21 8.91 15.10
N HIS A 110 -6.73 10.13 15.11
CA HIS A 110 -6.61 11.10 16.19
C HIS A 110 -7.97 11.42 16.82
N ILE A 111 -8.89 10.45 16.81
CA ILE A 111 -10.29 10.66 17.18
C ILE A 111 -10.43 11.14 18.63
N ASP A 112 -9.52 10.72 19.50
CA ASP A 112 -9.37 11.16 20.89
C ASP A 112 -9.04 12.65 20.99
N GLU A 113 -8.09 13.16 20.20
CA GLU A 113 -7.75 14.60 20.14
C GLU A 113 -8.99 15.43 19.76
N TYR A 114 -9.75 15.02 18.73
CA TYR A 114 -10.96 15.74 18.34
C TYR A 114 -12.10 15.62 19.36
N ASN A 115 -12.17 14.54 20.14
CA ASN A 115 -13.16 14.42 21.22
C ASN A 115 -12.88 15.37 22.38
N LEU A 116 -11.63 15.81 22.54
CA LEU A 116 -11.19 16.78 23.54
C LEU A 116 -11.08 18.21 23.00
N ASP A 117 -11.55 18.47 21.77
CA ASP A 117 -11.41 19.76 21.08
C ASP A 117 -9.93 20.18 20.86
N GLU A 118 -9.02 19.21 20.79
CA GLU A 118 -7.57 19.38 20.57
C GLU A 118 -7.13 19.02 19.13
N GLY A 119 -8.08 18.68 18.28
CA GLY A 119 -7.84 18.23 16.91
C GLY A 119 -7.16 19.29 16.03
N ARG A 120 -6.36 18.82 15.06
CA ARG A 120 -5.55 19.69 14.19
C ARG A 120 -6.37 20.44 13.13
N ASP A 121 -7.49 19.86 12.69
CA ASP A 121 -8.38 20.50 11.72
C ASP A 121 -9.50 21.27 12.44
N SER A 122 -9.35 22.59 12.52
CA SER A 122 -10.35 23.49 13.13
C SER A 122 -11.73 23.46 12.47
N GLN A 123 -11.85 22.90 11.25
CA GLN A 123 -13.13 22.75 10.56
C GLN A 123 -13.86 21.46 10.96
N VAL A 124 -13.25 20.62 11.79
CA VAL A 124 -13.85 19.40 12.32
C VAL A 124 -14.29 19.65 13.75
N SER A 125 -15.61 19.67 13.95
CA SER A 125 -16.21 19.75 15.28
C SER A 125 -16.36 18.36 15.93
N ARG A 126 -16.38 18.32 17.26
CA ARG A 126 -16.67 17.09 18.02
C ARG A 126 -17.99 16.42 17.59
N ILE A 127 -19.02 17.21 17.28
CA ILE A 127 -20.33 16.67 16.84
C ILE A 127 -20.18 15.89 15.53
N GLN A 128 -19.39 16.39 14.59
CA GLN A 128 -19.12 15.70 13.33
C GLN A 128 -18.36 14.39 13.54
N VAL A 129 -17.48 14.33 14.54
CA VAL A 129 -16.76 13.09 14.88
C VAL A 129 -17.71 12.03 15.43
N GLN A 130 -18.67 12.43 16.27
CA GLN A 130 -19.61 11.53 16.94
C GLN A 130 -20.81 11.13 16.09
N THR A 131 -21.02 11.79 14.94
CA THR A 131 -22.20 11.58 14.11
C THR A 131 -21.81 11.09 12.72
N TRP A 132 -22.37 9.94 12.33
CA TRP A 132 -22.25 9.38 10.99
C TRP A 132 -23.61 8.86 10.52
N TYR A 133 -23.73 8.63 9.22
CA TYR A 133 -24.94 8.08 8.62
C TYR A 133 -24.60 7.10 7.50
N LEU A 134 -25.58 6.27 7.15
CA LEU A 134 -25.54 5.44 5.94
C LEU A 134 -26.51 5.99 4.92
N ASP A 135 -26.12 5.90 3.67
CA ASP A 135 -26.94 6.23 2.52
C ASP A 135 -26.68 5.21 1.40
N THR A 136 -27.41 5.31 0.31
CA THR A 136 -27.27 4.42 -0.84
C THR A 136 -26.88 5.24 -2.06
N ALA A 137 -25.86 4.80 -2.79
CA ALA A 137 -25.50 5.35 -4.09
C ALA A 137 -26.59 5.05 -5.12
N GLU A 138 -26.61 5.77 -6.25
CA GLU A 138 -27.58 5.53 -7.34
C GLU A 138 -27.52 4.07 -7.85
N GLY A 139 -26.34 3.44 -7.78
CA GLY A 139 -26.13 2.03 -8.14
C GLY A 139 -26.49 1.00 -7.06
N GLY A 140 -26.98 1.43 -5.89
CA GLY A 140 -27.31 0.53 -4.77
C GLY A 140 -26.16 0.25 -3.78
N GLY A 141 -24.98 0.80 -4.04
CA GLY A 141 -23.81 0.69 -3.16
C GLY A 141 -23.99 1.45 -1.84
N LEU A 142 -23.28 1.02 -0.79
CA LEU A 142 -23.32 1.70 0.52
C LEU A 142 -22.47 2.97 0.49
N ILE A 143 -23.07 4.07 0.95
CA ILE A 143 -22.39 5.32 1.25
C ILE A 143 -22.26 5.46 2.75
N TRP A 144 -21.04 5.68 3.22
CA TRP A 144 -20.76 6.11 4.59
C TRP A 144 -20.57 7.62 4.63
N GLY A 145 -21.49 8.31 5.31
CA GLY A 145 -21.42 9.73 5.55
C GLY A 145 -20.77 10.03 6.90
N TRP A 146 -19.62 10.69 6.89
CA TRP A 146 -18.89 11.06 8.12
C TRP A 146 -18.07 12.33 7.91
N LEU A 147 -17.99 13.21 8.91
CA LEU A 147 -17.28 14.50 8.84
C LEU A 147 -17.75 15.45 7.73
N GLY A 148 -18.99 15.29 7.27
CA GLY A 148 -19.54 16.02 6.12
C GLY A 148 -19.07 15.47 4.77
N GLU A 149 -18.26 14.42 4.76
CA GLU A 149 -17.84 13.70 3.56
C GLU A 149 -18.78 12.54 3.25
N ARG A 150 -18.82 12.14 1.98
CA ARG A 150 -19.51 10.93 1.52
C ARG A 150 -18.47 9.98 0.94
N LEU A 151 -18.35 8.80 1.55
CA LEU A 151 -17.47 7.74 1.08
C LEU A 151 -18.31 6.59 0.51
N ASP A 152 -18.23 6.37 -0.79
CA ASP A 152 -18.81 5.18 -1.42
C ASP A 152 -17.87 3.99 -1.20
N VAL A 153 -18.33 2.98 -0.45
CA VAL A 153 -17.50 1.83 -0.04
C VAL A 153 -17.17 0.93 -1.22
N GLU A 154 -18.10 0.75 -2.15
CA GLU A 154 -17.90 -0.10 -3.33
C GLU A 154 -16.94 0.57 -4.31
N GLN A 155 -17.16 1.86 -4.62
CA GLN A 155 -16.24 2.63 -5.45
C GLN A 155 -14.83 2.68 -4.86
N THR A 156 -14.73 2.85 -3.54
CA THR A 156 -13.44 2.86 -2.84
C THR A 156 -12.74 1.51 -2.93
N HIS A 157 -13.48 0.41 -2.81
CA HIS A 157 -12.94 -0.95 -2.95
C HIS A 157 -12.44 -1.19 -4.39
N GLU A 158 -13.19 -0.79 -5.41
CA GLU A 158 -12.77 -0.90 -6.80
C GLU A 158 -11.53 -0.05 -7.10
N ALA A 159 -11.48 1.20 -6.61
CA ALA A 159 -10.29 2.04 -6.74
C ALA A 159 -9.06 1.40 -6.07
N ALA A 160 -9.23 0.78 -4.89
CA ALA A 160 -8.17 0.06 -4.20
C ALA A 160 -7.68 -1.17 -4.99
N LEU A 161 -8.59 -1.93 -5.61
CA LEU A 161 -8.23 -3.05 -6.49
C LEU A 161 -7.45 -2.59 -7.72
N LEU A 162 -7.87 -1.50 -8.35
CA LEU A 162 -7.16 -0.92 -9.50
C LEU A 162 -5.76 -0.44 -9.12
N LEU A 163 -5.62 0.24 -7.98
CA LEU A 163 -4.31 0.65 -7.44
C LEU A 163 -3.41 -0.57 -7.22
N TYR A 164 -3.90 -1.60 -6.53
CA TYR A 164 -3.13 -2.80 -6.20
C TYR A 164 -2.70 -3.58 -7.44
N ARG A 165 -3.62 -3.83 -8.39
CA ARG A 165 -3.32 -4.54 -9.64
C ARG A 165 -2.28 -3.78 -10.47
N GLY A 166 -2.43 -2.46 -10.57
CA GLY A 166 -1.46 -1.62 -11.26
C GLY A 166 -0.09 -1.65 -10.60
N PHE A 167 -0.05 -1.59 -9.27
CA PHE A 167 1.18 -1.70 -8.50
C PHE A 167 1.90 -3.03 -8.71
N LEU A 168 1.18 -4.17 -8.71
CA LEU A 168 1.79 -5.48 -9.00
C LEU A 168 2.38 -5.52 -10.41
N ALA A 169 1.65 -5.04 -11.42
CA ALA A 169 2.11 -5.03 -12.80
C ALA A 169 3.41 -4.23 -12.98
N ASP A 170 3.52 -3.06 -12.34
CA ASP A 170 4.71 -2.24 -12.41
C ASP A 170 5.89 -2.90 -11.69
N VAL A 171 5.67 -3.48 -10.51
CA VAL A 171 6.71 -4.18 -9.73
C VAL A 171 7.23 -5.40 -10.49
N ASP A 172 6.35 -6.22 -11.06
CA ASP A 172 6.75 -7.42 -11.79
C ASP A 172 7.54 -7.06 -13.06
N THR A 173 7.12 -5.99 -13.77
CA THR A 173 7.86 -5.45 -14.92
C THR A 173 9.25 -4.97 -14.50
N TRP A 174 9.34 -4.22 -13.41
CA TRP A 174 10.61 -3.70 -12.89
C TRP A 174 11.56 -4.84 -12.47
N ILE A 175 11.07 -5.85 -11.75
CA ILE A 175 11.87 -7.03 -11.38
C ILE A 175 12.36 -7.79 -12.62
N GLY A 176 11.51 -7.94 -13.64
CA GLY A 176 11.88 -8.56 -14.91
C GLY A 176 13.03 -7.83 -15.61
N THR A 177 12.94 -6.50 -15.71
CA THR A 177 14.01 -5.68 -16.31
C THR A 177 15.32 -5.70 -15.51
N ALA A 178 15.24 -5.69 -14.17
CA ALA A 178 16.41 -5.70 -13.30
C ALA A 178 17.22 -7.00 -13.43
N ARG A 179 16.54 -8.15 -13.61
CA ARG A 179 17.19 -9.46 -13.82
C ARG A 179 17.83 -9.60 -15.19
N ALA A 180 17.18 -9.11 -16.24
CA ALA A 180 17.75 -9.13 -17.58
C ALA A 180 19.05 -8.31 -17.68
N GLY A 181 19.13 -7.17 -16.96
CA GLY A 181 20.34 -6.35 -16.92
C GLY A 181 21.50 -6.98 -16.14
N SER A 182 21.23 -7.75 -15.08
CA SER A 182 22.29 -8.45 -14.32
C SER A 182 22.90 -9.61 -15.10
N ASP A 183 22.11 -10.34 -15.88
CA ASP A 183 22.59 -11.48 -16.66
C ASP A 183 23.47 -11.03 -17.85
N SER A 184 23.18 -9.86 -18.43
CA SER A 184 24.01 -9.30 -19.51
C SER A 184 25.40 -8.82 -19.07
N LEU A 185 25.60 -8.49 -17.79
CA LEU A 185 26.90 -8.06 -17.25
C LEU A 185 27.79 -9.23 -16.81
N SER A 186 27.23 -10.44 -16.67
CA SER A 186 27.97 -11.66 -16.31
C SER A 186 28.58 -12.39 -17.52
N ALA A 187 28.21 -12.01 -18.74
CA ALA A 187 28.63 -12.70 -19.97
C ALA A 187 29.95 -12.18 -20.57
N ASP A 188 30.55 -11.12 -20.02
CA ASP A 188 31.67 -10.39 -20.65
C ASP A 188 33.04 -10.61 -19.96
N HIS A 189 33.21 -11.71 -19.22
CA HIS A 189 34.54 -12.12 -18.73
C HIS A 189 35.07 -13.30 -19.56
N PRO A 190 35.84 -13.06 -20.65
CA PRO A 190 36.58 -14.14 -21.28
C PRO A 190 37.61 -14.64 -20.27
N ALA A 191 37.53 -15.94 -19.96
CA ALA A 191 38.53 -16.64 -19.17
C ALA A 191 39.90 -16.45 -19.83
N ASP A 192 40.76 -15.67 -19.19
CA ASP A 192 42.18 -15.56 -19.52
C ASP A 192 42.83 -16.91 -19.23
N THR A 193 42.79 -17.77 -20.25
CA THR A 193 43.47 -19.05 -20.30
C THR A 193 44.88 -18.78 -20.83
N SER A 194 45.70 -18.14 -20.00
CA SER A 194 47.14 -18.14 -20.18
C SER A 194 47.67 -19.56 -19.92
N ALA A 195 47.81 -20.32 -21.01
CA ALA A 195 48.41 -21.62 -21.03
C ALA A 195 49.90 -21.53 -20.66
N MET A 196 50.26 -22.27 -19.60
CA MET A 196 51.60 -22.78 -19.30
C MET A 196 52.35 -23.19 -20.58
N SER A 197 53.48 -22.52 -20.85
CA SER A 197 54.55 -23.07 -21.66
C SER A 197 55.75 -23.30 -20.74
N ASP A 198 56.21 -24.54 -20.70
CA ASP A 198 57.46 -24.99 -20.08
C ASP A 198 58.08 -26.07 -21.00
N PRO A 199 59.37 -26.41 -20.91
CA PRO A 199 60.42 -25.81 -21.72
C PRO A 199 61.07 -26.83 -22.68
N ALA A 200 61.69 -26.34 -23.75
CA ALA A 200 62.49 -27.16 -24.66
C ALA A 200 63.92 -27.31 -24.12
N ASP A 201 64.38 -28.57 -24.11
CA ASP A 201 65.73 -29.02 -23.81
C ASP A 201 66.80 -28.28 -24.63
N ILE A 202 67.88 -27.84 -23.97
CA ILE A 202 69.13 -27.45 -24.62
C ILE A 202 70.19 -28.50 -24.30
N GLU A 203 70.58 -29.17 -25.38
CA GLU A 203 71.72 -30.05 -25.55
C GLU A 203 73.02 -29.22 -25.53
N THR A 204 74.01 -29.59 -24.72
CA THR A 204 75.41 -29.19 -24.93
C THR A 204 76.35 -30.35 -24.60
N ALA A 205 77.10 -30.71 -25.64
CA ALA A 205 78.44 -31.31 -25.76
C ALA A 205 79.14 -31.89 -24.52
#